data_AF-A0A067PZN2-F1
#
_entry.id   AF-A0A067PZN2-F1
#
_cell.length_a   1.000
_cell.length_b   1.000
_cell.length_c   1.000
_cell.angle_alpha   90.00
_cell.angle_beta   90.00
_cell.angle_gamma   90.00
#
_symmetry.space_group_name_H-M   'P 1'
#
loop_
_entity.id
_entity.type
_entity.pdbx_description
1 polymer ?
#
loop_
_entity_poly.entity_id
_entity_poly.type
_entity_poly.pdbx_seq_one_letter_code
_entity_poly.pdbx_strand_id
1 'polypeptide(L)'
;NTRPDALDEYSRKPDCFKRAAGSLRLRCSELDMHEDERIKAALSLTLCEIATARHHSAPMECATFSHDSSWFDAGDGSHHDCVEALSRSAQFWSSYSGYLREVPQLCHAFRRWNDIDTAKDIYRNATLEKLALIRLMAQREKKTDEAQMRWEQTREVGE
;
A
#
# COMPACT_ATOMS: atom_id res chain seq x y z
N ASN A 1 -17.37 -31.90 9.54
CA ASN A 1 -16.88 -31.01 10.62
C ASN A 1 -15.45 -30.58 10.24
N THR A 2 -15.33 -29.60 9.35
CA THR A 2 -14.05 -29.13 8.81
C THR A 2 -13.45 -28.10 9.76
N ARG A 3 -12.40 -28.48 10.48
CA ARG A 3 -11.56 -27.54 11.26
C ARG A 3 -11.09 -26.43 10.31
N PRO A 4 -11.23 -25.15 10.65
CA PRO A 4 -10.59 -24.10 9.87
C PRO A 4 -9.09 -24.35 9.89
N ASP A 5 -8.48 -24.27 8.72
CA ASP A 5 -7.05 -24.46 8.51
C ASP A 5 -6.29 -23.46 9.41
N ALA A 6 -5.36 -23.94 10.24
CA ALA A 6 -4.67 -23.10 11.21
C ALA A 6 -3.92 -21.92 10.55
N LEU A 7 -3.58 -22.08 9.26
CA LEU A 7 -3.04 -21.05 8.38
C LEU A 7 -4.04 -19.94 8.06
N ASP A 8 -5.31 -20.28 7.93
CA ASP A 8 -6.40 -19.33 7.64
C ASP A 8 -6.76 -18.54 8.93
N GLU A 9 -6.68 -19.18 10.09
CA GLU A 9 -6.82 -18.50 11.40
C GLU A 9 -5.62 -17.58 11.72
N TYR A 10 -4.39 -17.98 11.35
CA TYR A 10 -3.19 -17.15 11.45
C TYR A 10 -3.22 -15.96 10.47
N SER A 11 -3.71 -16.16 9.25
CA SER A 11 -3.82 -15.10 8.24
C SER A 11 -4.91 -14.07 8.56
N ARG A 12 -5.92 -14.45 9.35
CA ARG A 12 -7.04 -13.60 9.79
C ARG A 12 -6.71 -12.74 11.02
N LYS A 13 -5.62 -13.01 11.76
CA LYS A 13 -5.19 -12.10 12.82
C LYS A 13 -4.52 -10.89 12.20
N PRO A 14 -5.03 -9.66 12.41
CA PRO A 14 -4.30 -8.47 12.04
C PRO A 14 -3.06 -8.36 12.95
N ASP A 15 -1.92 -8.86 12.46
CA ASP A 15 -0.63 -8.67 13.13
C ASP A 15 -0.41 -7.16 13.30
N CYS A 16 -0.01 -6.74 14.51
CA CYS A 16 0.20 -5.33 14.84
C CYS A 16 1.03 -4.60 13.79
N PHE A 17 2.12 -5.24 13.36
CA PHE A 17 2.97 -4.73 12.29
C PHE A 17 2.25 -4.56 10.96
N LYS A 18 1.36 -5.48 10.56
CA LYS A 18 0.60 -5.35 9.31
C LYS A 18 -0.32 -4.13 9.36
N ARG A 19 -0.97 -3.88 10.50
CA ARG A 19 -1.82 -2.69 10.69
C ARG A 19 -1.00 -1.41 10.70
N ALA A 20 0.06 -1.35 11.50
CA ALA A 20 0.95 -0.19 11.60
C ALA A 20 1.60 0.15 10.24
N ALA A 21 2.10 -0.86 9.53
CA ALA A 21 2.68 -0.71 8.19
C ALA A 21 1.64 -0.36 7.12
N GLY A 22 0.42 -0.89 7.23
CA GLY A 22 -0.71 -0.55 6.36
C GLY A 22 -1.11 0.92 6.49
N SER A 23 -1.20 1.43 7.73
CA SER A 23 -1.40 2.85 8.02
C SER A 23 -0.27 3.68 7.47
N LEU A 24 0.99 3.29 7.72
CA LEU A 24 2.17 3.97 7.18
C LEU A 24 2.11 4.10 5.65
N ARG A 25 1.81 3.02 4.93
CA ARG A 25 1.69 3.01 3.46
C ARG A 25 0.69 4.06 2.94
N LEU A 26 -0.42 4.30 3.62
CA LEU A 26 -1.44 5.26 3.20
C LEU A 26 -0.97 6.72 3.30
N ARG A 27 0.00 7.01 4.16
CA ARG A 27 0.44 8.39 4.48
C ARG A 27 1.84 8.75 4.02
N CYS A 28 2.59 7.81 3.48
CA CYS A 28 3.87 8.05 2.82
C CYS A 28 3.79 8.82 1.49
N SER A 29 2.61 9.30 1.07
CA SER A 29 2.42 9.95 -0.24
C SER A 29 3.05 11.34 -0.35
N GLU A 30 3.37 11.99 0.76
CA GLU A 30 4.00 13.32 0.79
C GLU A 30 5.52 13.18 1.04
N LEU A 31 6.31 13.92 0.24
CA LEU A 31 7.76 13.77 0.06
C LEU A 31 8.61 13.96 1.33
N ASP A 32 8.04 14.52 2.39
CA ASP A 32 8.58 14.53 3.73
C ASP A 32 7.44 14.16 4.66
N MET A 33 7.43 12.93 5.18
CA MET A 33 6.57 12.65 6.34
C MET A 33 6.89 13.70 7.39
N HIS A 34 5.88 14.49 7.78
CA HIS A 34 5.99 15.41 8.90
C HIS A 34 6.62 14.68 10.08
N GLU A 35 7.54 15.35 10.76
CA GLU A 35 8.32 14.74 11.84
C GLU A 35 7.42 14.05 12.88
N ASP A 36 6.27 14.66 13.21
CA ASP A 36 5.28 14.09 14.12
C ASP A 36 4.70 12.76 13.60
N GLU A 37 4.38 12.66 12.32
CA GLU A 37 3.86 11.43 11.71
C GLU A 37 4.91 10.32 11.72
N ARG A 38 6.17 10.70 11.48
CA ARG A 38 7.31 9.78 11.59
C ARG A 38 7.47 9.27 13.02
N ILE A 39 7.34 10.15 14.00
CA ILE A 39 7.40 9.77 15.42
C ILE A 39 6.24 8.83 15.77
N LYS A 40 5.01 9.18 15.40
CA LYS A 40 3.81 8.35 15.68
C LYS A 40 3.89 6.98 15.02
N ALA A 41 4.38 6.89 13.79
CA ALA A 41 4.62 5.61 13.11
C ALA A 41 5.67 4.77 13.83
N ALA A 42 6.79 5.38 14.23
CA ALA A 42 7.85 4.71 14.97
C ALA A 42 7.36 4.20 16.34
N LEU A 43 6.56 5.00 17.05
CA LEU A 43 5.90 4.59 18.29
C LEU A 43 5.00 3.38 18.07
N SER A 44 4.12 3.41 17.07
CA SER A 44 3.21 2.29 16.77
C SER A 44 3.98 0.98 16.50
N LEU A 45 5.05 1.03 15.69
CA LEU A 45 5.90 -0.13 15.41
C LEU A 45 6.65 -0.62 16.65
N THR A 46 7.14 0.29 17.47
CA THR A 46 7.80 -0.03 18.76
C THR A 46 6.84 -0.75 19.70
N LEU A 47 5.61 -0.27 19.81
CA LEU A 47 4.59 -0.89 20.65
C LEU A 47 4.18 -2.27 20.13
N CYS A 48 4.14 -2.45 18.81
CA CYS A 48 3.99 -3.78 18.22
C CYS A 48 5.11 -4.73 18.65
N GLU A 49 6.36 -4.26 18.65
CA GLU A 49 7.51 -5.06 19.08
C GLU A 49 7.44 -5.39 20.57
N ILE A 50 7.16 -4.40 21.43
CA ILE A 50 7.03 -4.59 22.89
C ILE A 50 5.93 -5.61 23.19
N ALA A 51 4.79 -5.54 22.48
CA ALA A 51 3.68 -6.47 22.67
C ALA A 51 4.02 -7.93 22.34
N THR A 52 5.10 -8.19 21.58
CA THR A 52 5.58 -9.57 21.35
C THR A 52 6.27 -10.17 22.57
N ALA A 53 6.77 -9.34 23.49
CA ALA A 53 7.47 -9.79 24.68
C ALA A 53 6.48 -10.13 25.82
N ARG A 54 6.53 -11.36 26.33
CA ARG A 54 5.60 -11.86 27.36
C ARG A 54 5.65 -11.15 28.72
N HIS A 55 6.73 -10.44 29.03
CA HIS A 55 6.99 -9.86 30.36
C HIS A 55 7.20 -8.34 30.34
N HIS A 56 6.97 -7.69 29.21
CA HIS A 56 7.12 -6.24 29.08
C HIS A 56 5.79 -5.64 28.66
N SER A 57 5.33 -4.64 29.40
CA SER A 57 4.18 -3.83 29.04
C SER A 57 4.65 -2.47 28.54
N ALA A 58 3.95 -1.95 27.53
CA ALA A 58 4.15 -0.59 27.08
C ALA A 58 3.88 0.42 28.22
N PRO A 59 4.58 1.58 28.23
CA PRO A 59 4.23 2.68 29.13
C PRO A 59 2.78 3.15 28.93
N MET A 60 2.11 3.61 29.99
CA MET A 60 0.71 4.07 29.90
C MET A 60 0.58 5.35 29.09
N GLU A 61 1.63 6.17 29.08
CA GLU A 61 1.79 7.36 28.25
C GLU A 61 1.66 7.04 26.74
N CYS A 62 1.89 5.78 26.37
CA CYS A 62 1.83 5.31 24.99
C CYS A 62 0.50 4.66 24.59
N ALA A 63 -0.52 4.65 25.47
CA ALA A 63 -1.78 3.94 25.24
C ALA A 63 -2.49 4.39 23.95
N THR A 64 -2.39 5.67 23.59
CA THR A 64 -3.00 6.24 22.38
C THR A 64 -2.44 5.67 21.07
N PHE A 65 -1.23 5.11 21.11
CA PHE A 65 -0.53 4.54 19.95
C PHE A 65 -0.60 3.00 19.92
N SER A 66 -1.31 2.40 20.87
CA SER A 66 -1.47 0.95 20.99
C SER A 66 -2.24 0.33 19.82
N HIS A 67 -2.20 -0.99 19.73
CA HIS A 67 -2.61 -1.81 18.58
C HIS A 67 -3.97 -1.43 17.98
N ASP A 68 -4.94 -1.01 18.79
CA ASP A 68 -6.33 -0.83 18.36
C ASP A 68 -6.65 0.53 17.72
N SER A 69 -5.76 1.52 17.82
CA SER A 69 -5.97 2.85 17.24
C SER A 69 -5.16 3.06 15.96
N SER A 70 -5.78 3.73 14.99
CA SER A 70 -5.03 4.36 13.91
C SER A 70 -4.19 5.47 14.53
N TRP A 71 -2.86 5.37 14.48
CA TRP A 71 -1.96 6.35 15.13
C TRP A 71 -2.13 7.78 14.59
N PHE A 72 -2.85 7.97 13.48
CA PHE A 72 -3.26 9.26 12.95
C PHE A 72 -4.32 9.98 13.80
N ASP A 73 -5.15 9.23 14.53
CA ASP A 73 -6.21 9.80 15.39
C ASP A 73 -5.65 10.30 16.73
N ALA A 74 -4.36 10.06 16.99
CA ALA A 74 -3.68 10.58 18.16
C ALA A 74 -3.52 12.11 18.05
N GLY A 75 -4.17 12.83 18.97
CA GLY A 75 -4.15 14.30 19.04
C GLY A 75 -2.74 14.88 19.07
N ASP A 76 -2.64 16.11 18.58
CA ASP A 76 -1.39 16.86 18.49
C ASP A 76 -0.72 17.02 19.88
N GLY A 77 0.59 16.78 19.96
CA GLY A 77 1.38 16.83 21.21
C GLY A 77 1.41 15.57 22.09
N SER A 78 0.54 14.58 21.90
CA SER A 78 0.46 13.38 22.77
C SER A 78 1.64 12.39 22.66
N HIS A 79 2.50 12.56 21.66
CA HIS A 79 3.59 11.63 21.38
C HIS A 79 4.83 11.90 22.23
N HIS A 80 5.05 13.14 22.70
CA HIS A 80 6.24 13.51 23.48
C HIS A 80 6.33 12.75 24.80
N ASP A 81 5.22 12.64 25.54
CA ASP A 81 5.16 11.93 26.81
C ASP A 81 5.49 10.44 26.64
N CYS A 82 4.99 9.83 25.56
CA CYS A 82 5.32 8.44 25.22
C CYS A 82 6.81 8.28 24.87
N VAL A 83 7.38 9.19 24.08
CA VAL A 83 8.82 9.16 23.76
C VAL A 83 9.67 9.33 25.01
N GLU A 84 9.30 10.23 25.92
CA GLU A 84 9.96 10.40 27.21
C GLU A 84 9.89 9.11 28.03
N ALA A 85 8.71 8.49 28.12
CA ALA A 85 8.53 7.24 28.85
C ALA A 85 9.36 6.08 28.27
N LEU A 86 9.44 5.96 26.93
CA LEU A 86 10.30 4.96 26.28
C LEU A 86 11.78 5.20 26.55
N SER A 87 12.21 6.46 26.69
CA SER A 87 13.61 6.80 26.99
C SER A 87 14.09 6.27 28.35
N ARG A 88 13.17 5.96 29.28
CA ARG A 88 13.48 5.39 30.60
C ARG A 88 13.96 3.93 30.53
N SER A 89 13.85 3.28 29.37
CA SER A 89 14.34 1.92 29.11
C SER A 89 15.25 1.90 27.89
N ALA A 90 16.51 1.49 28.07
CA ALA A 90 17.46 1.38 26.96
C ALA A 90 16.98 0.43 25.85
N GLN A 91 16.26 -0.64 26.21
CA GLN A 91 15.69 -1.58 25.25
C GLN A 91 14.59 -0.92 24.40
N PHE A 92 13.68 -0.19 25.04
CA PHE A 92 12.58 0.49 24.34
C PHE A 92 13.08 1.64 23.48
N TRP A 93 14.05 2.40 23.99
CA TRP A 93 14.72 3.46 23.24
C TRP A 93 15.43 2.92 21.99
N SER A 94 16.09 1.77 22.09
CA SER A 94 16.75 1.13 20.94
C SER A 94 15.75 0.74 19.85
N SER A 95 14.61 0.14 20.23
CA SER A 95 13.54 -0.21 19.29
C SER A 95 12.95 1.05 18.62
N TYR A 96 12.57 2.05 19.42
CA TYR A 96 12.03 3.31 18.92
C TYR A 96 12.98 4.04 17.98
N SER A 97 14.23 4.26 18.39
CA SER A 97 15.22 4.95 17.55
C SER A 97 15.61 4.15 16.31
N GLY A 98 15.48 2.82 16.34
CA GLY A 98 15.54 1.96 15.16
C GLY A 98 14.42 2.30 14.18
N TYR A 99 13.16 2.17 14.62
CA TYR A 99 12.01 2.43 13.75
C TYR A 99 11.94 3.88 13.27
N LEU A 100 12.34 4.87 14.07
CA LEU A 100 12.39 6.26 13.65
C LEU A 100 13.31 6.48 12.44
N ARG A 101 14.42 5.73 12.35
CA ARG A 101 15.34 5.73 11.21
C ARG A 101 14.84 4.90 10.03
N GLU A 102 14.11 3.82 10.30
CA GLU A 102 13.60 2.90 9.27
C GLU A 102 12.34 3.41 8.58
N VAL A 103 11.47 4.14 9.28
CA VAL A 103 10.19 4.65 8.74
C VAL A 103 10.36 5.42 7.42
N PRO A 104 11.32 6.35 7.27
CA PRO A 104 11.59 6.99 5.98
C PRO A 104 11.94 6.00 4.86
N GLN A 105 12.73 4.96 5.16
CA GLN A 105 13.12 3.93 4.20
C GLN A 105 11.93 3.06 3.78
N LEU A 106 11.08 2.69 4.76
CA LEU A 106 9.83 1.98 4.51
C LEU A 106 8.89 2.80 3.64
N CYS A 107 8.77 4.11 3.88
CA CYS A 107 7.97 4.99 3.05
C CYS A 107 8.47 5.07 1.61
N HIS A 108 9.78 5.22 1.42
CA HIS A 108 10.37 5.23 0.08
C HIS A 108 10.10 3.90 -0.66
N ALA A 109 10.19 2.77 0.05
CA ALA A 109 9.85 1.47 -0.51
C ALA A 109 8.35 1.39 -0.90
N PHE A 110 7.43 1.76 0.00
CA PHE A 110 5.99 1.73 -0.27
C PHE A 110 5.59 2.62 -1.44
N ARG A 111 6.17 3.81 -1.54
CA ARG A 111 5.93 4.70 -2.69
C ARG A 111 6.34 4.04 -3.99
N ARG A 112 7.55 3.47 -4.04
CA ARG A 112 8.03 2.75 -5.23
C ARG A 112 7.09 1.61 -5.62
N TRP A 113 6.56 0.86 -4.65
CA TRP A 113 5.57 -0.18 -4.92
C TRP A 113 4.29 0.38 -5.53
N ASN A 114 3.72 1.44 -4.94
CA ASN A 114 2.52 2.10 -5.46
C ASN A 114 2.75 2.68 -6.87
N ASP A 115 3.92 3.27 -7.13
CA ASP A 115 4.28 3.81 -8.44
C ASP A 115 4.36 2.69 -9.50
N ILE A 116 4.93 1.53 -9.13
CA ILE A 116 4.99 0.35 -10.02
C ILE A 116 3.59 -0.17 -10.34
N ASP A 117 2.72 -0.30 -9.34
CA ASP A 117 1.36 -0.81 -9.57
C ASP A 117 0.53 0.18 -10.39
N THR A 118 0.66 1.48 -10.12
CA THR A 118 0.05 2.54 -10.94
C THR A 118 0.52 2.48 -12.39
N ALA A 119 1.83 2.31 -12.62
CA ALA A 119 2.37 2.16 -13.96
C ALA A 119 1.81 0.94 -14.68
N LYS A 120 1.74 -0.23 -14.00
CA LYS A 120 1.16 -1.45 -14.57
C LYS A 120 -0.30 -1.26 -14.99
N ASP A 121 -1.09 -0.59 -14.17
CA ASP A 121 -2.49 -0.31 -14.47
C ASP A 121 -2.65 0.64 -15.67
N ILE A 122 -1.84 1.70 -15.74
CA ILE A 122 -1.81 2.60 -16.91
C ILE A 122 -1.44 1.81 -18.18
N TYR A 123 -0.40 0.98 -18.11
CA TYR A 123 0.02 0.15 -19.25
C TYR A 123 -1.07 -0.83 -19.68
N ARG A 124 -1.78 -1.45 -18.72
CA ARG A 124 -2.90 -2.34 -19.00
C ARG A 124 -4.02 -1.60 -19.73
N ASN A 125 -4.41 -0.44 -19.23
CA ASN A 125 -5.48 0.38 -19.83
C ASN A 125 -5.10 0.84 -21.24
N ALA A 126 -3.89 1.37 -21.43
CA ALA A 126 -3.38 1.75 -22.75
C ALA A 126 -3.33 0.57 -23.73
N THR A 127 -2.98 -0.62 -23.25
CA THR A 127 -2.96 -1.85 -24.09
C THR A 127 -4.36 -2.26 -24.52
N LEU A 128 -5.35 -2.15 -23.63
CA LEU A 128 -6.75 -2.44 -23.96
C LEU A 128 -7.30 -1.45 -25.00
N GLU A 129 -7.01 -0.16 -24.85
CA GLU A 129 -7.39 0.87 -25.82
C GLU A 129 -6.73 0.62 -27.19
N LYS A 130 -5.44 0.30 -27.21
CA LYS A 130 -4.72 -0.04 -28.44
C LYS A 130 -5.31 -1.27 -29.13
N LEU A 131 -5.67 -2.30 -28.37
CA LEU A 131 -6.32 -3.50 -28.90
C LEU A 131 -7.68 -3.18 -29.51
N ALA A 132 -8.46 -2.31 -28.87
CA ALA A 132 -9.74 -1.84 -29.39
C ALA A 132 -9.57 -1.07 -30.71
N LEU A 133 -8.56 -0.19 -30.78
CA LEU A 133 -8.23 0.55 -32.00
C LEU A 133 -7.82 -0.38 -33.15
N ILE A 134 -6.92 -1.34 -32.90
CA ILE A 134 -6.48 -2.32 -33.91
C ILE A 134 -7.68 -3.11 -34.45
N ARG A 135 -8.58 -3.55 -33.58
CA ARG A 135 -9.82 -4.26 -34.00
C ARG A 135 -10.70 -3.39 -34.89
N LEU A 136 -10.86 -2.11 -34.55
CA LEU A 136 -11.62 -1.16 -35.37
C LEU A 136 -10.98 -0.95 -36.75
N MET A 137 -9.65 -0.80 -36.81
CA MET A 137 -8.92 -0.65 -38.06
C MET A 137 -9.05 -1.88 -38.96
N ALA A 138 -8.85 -3.08 -38.40
CA ALA A 138 -9.02 -4.33 -39.14
C ALA A 138 -10.45 -4.52 -39.68
N GLN A 139 -11.46 -4.11 -38.90
CA GLN A 139 -12.86 -4.13 -39.37
C GLN A 139 -13.12 -3.13 -40.50
N ARG A 140 -12.48 -1.96 -40.46
CA ARG A 140 -12.58 -0.97 -41.53
C ARG A 140 -11.92 -1.48 -42.81
N GLU A 141 -10.71 -2.01 -42.73
CA GLU A 141 -10.01 -2.60 -43.88
C GLU A 141 -10.85 -3.68 -44.54
N LYS A 142 -11.37 -4.64 -43.75
CA LYS A 142 -12.23 -5.71 -44.28
C LYS A 142 -13.46 -5.17 -45.03
N LYS A 143 -14.11 -4.13 -44.51
CA LYS A 143 -15.27 -3.51 -45.18
C LYS A 143 -14.88 -2.83 -46.49
N THR A 144 -13.71 -2.20 -46.53
CA THR A 144 -13.18 -1.57 -47.74
C THR A 144 -12.88 -2.62 -48.81
N ASP A 145 -12.22 -3.72 -48.43
CA ASP A 145 -11.92 -4.84 -49.34
C ASP A 145 -13.21 -5.47 -49.89
N GLU A 146 -14.21 -5.71 -49.03
CA GLU A 146 -15.53 -6.21 -49.44
C GLU A 146 -16.29 -5.24 -50.37
N ALA A 147 -16.10 -3.94 -50.23
CA ALA A 147 -16.69 -2.94 -51.13
C ALA A 147 -15.97 -2.93 -52.48
N GLN A 148 -14.64 -3.03 -52.48
CA GLN A 148 -13.84 -3.07 -53.70
C GLN A 148 -14.13 -4.33 -54.52
N MET A 149 -14.13 -5.51 -53.89
CA MET A 149 -14.49 -6.77 -54.56
C MET A 149 -15.90 -6.74 -55.17
N ARG A 150 -16.87 -6.15 -54.46
CA ARG A 150 -18.23 -5.97 -55.00
C ARG A 150 -18.26 -5.05 -56.20
N TRP A 151 -17.51 -3.94 -56.16
CA TRP A 151 -17.44 -2.99 -57.25
C TRP A 151 -16.81 -3.62 -58.51
N GLU A 152 -15.74 -4.38 -58.33
CA GLU A 152 -15.08 -5.15 -59.39
C GLU A 152 -16.05 -6.17 -60.02
N GLN A 153 -16.77 -6.95 -59.22
CA GLN A 153 -17.79 -7.89 -59.73
C GLN A 153 -18.92 -7.19 -60.52
N THR A 154 -19.44 -6.05 -60.04
CA THR A 154 -20.47 -5.31 -60.80
C THR A 154 -19.94 -4.74 -62.11
N ARG A 155 -18.64 -4.46 -62.20
CA ARG A 155 -18.01 -4.00 -63.45
C ARG A 155 -17.93 -5.12 -64.49
N GLU A 156 -17.57 -6.33 -64.07
CA GLU A 156 -17.44 -7.49 -64.96
C GLU A 156 -18.79 -8.01 -65.50
N VAL A 157 -19.91 -7.76 -64.81
CA VAL A 157 -21.26 -8.18 -65.26
C VAL A 157 -21.91 -7.15 -66.22
N GLY A 158 -21.35 -5.94 -66.31
CA GLY A 158 -21.87 -4.84 -67.13
C GLY A 158 -21.24 -4.70 -68.53
N GLU A 159 -20.21 -5.49 -68.84
CA GLU A 159 -19.61 -5.66 -70.18
C GLU A 159 -20.16 -6.91 -70.88
#